data_AF-A0A7S3SST5-F1
#
_entry.id   AF-A0A7S3SST5-F1
#
_cell.length_a   1.000
_cell.length_b   1.000
_cell.length_c   1.000
_cell.angle_alpha   90.00
_cell.angle_beta   90.00
_cell.angle_gamma   90.00
#
_symmetry.space_group_name_H-M   'P 1'
#
loop_
_entity.id
_entity.type
_entity.pdbx_description
1 polymer ?
#
loop_
_entity_poly.entity_id
_entity_poly.type
_entity_poly.pdbx_seq_one_letter_code
_entity_poly.pdbx_strand_id
1 'polypeptide(L)'
;CGTDAAGRARKQRAAATGAIEAIVAALQAHPQVAEVQEEGCAALVNVCDGDDDAGLARKQRAAGAGAMELVVAAMQAHPQAVGVQQYGCWAMVNVCHRTPGAGLARIQRAADAGGASAGIEVAVAALQAHSQDAGVQQSGCRALFNVCNGSDAAARARRQRAVTAGAPEAVVRGYAGAPGRRSC
;
A
#
# COMPACT_ATOMS: atom_id res chain seq x y z
N CYS A 1 11.52 -24.06 -12.93
CA CYS A 1 11.57 -22.93 -13.90
C CYS A 1 10.20 -22.54 -14.50
N GLY A 2 9.09 -23.25 -14.23
CA GLY A 2 7.78 -23.01 -14.89
C GLY A 2 6.72 -22.24 -14.08
N THR A 3 6.99 -21.89 -12.82
CA THR A 3 6.00 -21.34 -11.88
C THR A 3 5.72 -19.86 -12.11
N ASP A 4 6.73 -19.11 -12.52
CA ASP A 4 6.69 -17.64 -12.47
C ASP A 4 6.02 -17.07 -13.73
N ALA A 5 6.22 -17.72 -14.88
CA ALA A 5 5.56 -17.35 -16.13
C ALA A 5 4.06 -17.68 -16.10
N ALA A 6 3.68 -18.85 -15.57
CA ALA A 6 2.28 -19.23 -15.40
C ALA A 6 1.57 -18.36 -14.35
N GLY A 7 2.27 -17.93 -13.30
CA GLY A 7 1.79 -16.95 -12.33
C GLY A 7 1.52 -15.59 -12.98
N ARG A 8 2.49 -15.05 -13.72
CA ARG A 8 2.33 -13.77 -14.45
C ARG A 8 1.17 -13.83 -15.45
N ALA A 9 1.07 -14.89 -16.25
CA ALA A 9 -0.01 -15.04 -17.22
C ALA A 9 -1.40 -15.09 -16.58
N ARG A 10 -1.55 -15.71 -15.39
CA ARG A 10 -2.80 -15.70 -14.63
C ARG A 10 -3.17 -14.30 -14.15
N LYS A 11 -2.22 -13.57 -13.59
CA LYS A 11 -2.45 -12.18 -13.14
C LYS A 11 -2.83 -11.27 -14.30
N GLN A 12 -2.22 -11.46 -15.48
CA GLN A 12 -2.58 -10.71 -16.68
C GLN A 12 -4.00 -11.02 -17.17
N ARG A 13 -4.39 -12.30 -17.20
CA ARG A 13 -5.77 -12.67 -17.54
C ARG A 13 -6.78 -12.12 -16.54
N ALA A 14 -6.47 -12.15 -15.25
CA ALA A 14 -7.34 -11.55 -14.22
C ALA A 14 -7.51 -10.04 -14.45
N ALA A 15 -6.42 -9.31 -14.68
CA ALA A 15 -6.52 -7.88 -15.00
C ALA A 15 -7.25 -7.60 -16.32
N ALA A 16 -7.03 -8.42 -17.35
CA ALA A 16 -7.69 -8.29 -18.64
C ALA A 16 -9.21 -8.58 -18.59
N THR A 17 -9.66 -9.35 -17.59
CA THR A 17 -11.07 -9.71 -17.38
C THR A 17 -11.80 -8.77 -16.42
N GLY A 18 -11.19 -7.66 -16.03
CA GLY A 18 -11.82 -6.67 -15.14
C GLY A 18 -11.73 -7.00 -13.66
N ALA A 19 -10.81 -7.89 -13.24
CA ALA A 19 -10.68 -8.26 -11.83
C ALA A 19 -10.33 -7.06 -10.93
N ILE A 20 -9.58 -6.07 -11.43
CA ILE A 20 -9.24 -4.87 -10.68
C ILE A 20 -10.51 -4.07 -10.37
N GLU A 21 -11.37 -3.89 -11.37
CA GLU A 21 -12.64 -3.19 -11.27
C GLU A 21 -13.61 -3.94 -10.34
N ALA A 22 -13.64 -5.27 -10.40
CA ALA A 22 -14.44 -6.09 -9.49
C ALA A 22 -13.97 -5.99 -8.03
N ILE A 23 -12.65 -5.99 -7.80
CA ILE A 23 -12.08 -5.82 -6.46
C ILE A 23 -12.41 -4.43 -5.91
N VAL A 24 -12.23 -3.39 -6.73
CA VAL A 24 -12.59 -2.00 -6.39
C VAL A 24 -14.08 -1.89 -6.04
N ALA A 25 -14.96 -2.49 -6.84
CA ALA A 25 -16.40 -2.50 -6.56
C ALA A 25 -16.74 -3.23 -5.26
N ALA A 26 -16.08 -4.36 -4.96
CA ALA A 26 -16.29 -5.09 -3.71
C ALA A 26 -15.85 -4.27 -2.48
N LEU A 27 -14.69 -3.60 -2.56
CA LEU A 27 -14.19 -2.71 -1.52
C LEU A 27 -15.15 -1.53 -1.28
N GLN A 28 -15.75 -0.98 -2.35
CA GLN A 28 -16.74 0.09 -2.28
C GLN A 28 -18.09 -0.35 -1.71
N ALA A 29 -18.55 -1.56 -2.06
CA ALA A 29 -19.84 -2.08 -1.64
C ALA A 29 -19.85 -2.51 -0.15
N HIS A 30 -18.70 -2.93 0.37
CA HIS A 30 -18.59 -3.50 1.72
C HIS A 30 -17.54 -2.79 2.59
N PRO A 31 -17.60 -1.46 2.76
CA PRO A 31 -16.56 -0.69 3.47
C PRO A 31 -16.45 -1.05 4.96
N GLN A 32 -17.54 -1.55 5.56
CA GLN A 32 -17.62 -1.88 6.98
C GLN A 32 -17.32 -3.35 7.30
N VAL A 33 -17.06 -4.18 6.29
CA VAL A 33 -16.78 -5.61 6.49
C VAL A 33 -15.27 -5.83 6.46
N ALA A 34 -14.65 -5.95 7.63
CA ALA A 34 -13.19 -6.05 7.76
C ALA A 34 -12.58 -7.18 6.91
N GLU A 35 -13.22 -8.35 6.88
CA GLU A 35 -12.77 -9.50 6.08
C GLU A 35 -12.77 -9.21 4.57
N VAL A 36 -13.80 -8.52 4.06
CA VAL A 36 -13.86 -8.12 2.64
C VAL A 36 -12.81 -7.06 2.33
N GLN A 37 -12.56 -6.13 3.26
CA GLN A 37 -11.50 -5.14 3.10
C GLN A 37 -10.12 -5.79 3.10
N GLU A 38 -9.89 -6.78 3.97
CA GLU A 38 -8.65 -7.53 4.06
C GLU A 38 -8.39 -8.31 2.76
N GLU A 39 -9.34 -9.14 2.33
CA GLU A 39 -9.23 -9.95 1.13
C GLU A 39 -9.14 -9.09 -0.14
N GLY A 40 -9.87 -7.97 -0.19
CA GLY A 40 -9.77 -7.02 -1.28
C GLY A 40 -8.39 -6.35 -1.36
N CYS A 41 -7.81 -5.96 -0.21
CA CYS A 41 -6.44 -5.45 -0.16
C CYS A 41 -5.43 -6.52 -0.59
N ALA A 42 -5.56 -7.76 -0.10
CA ALA A 42 -4.69 -8.88 -0.47
C ALA A 42 -4.79 -9.22 -1.96
N ALA A 43 -5.98 -9.18 -2.53
CA ALA A 43 -6.19 -9.36 -3.96
C ALA A 43 -5.51 -8.26 -4.79
N LEU A 44 -5.61 -7.00 -4.37
CA LEU A 44 -4.89 -5.88 -4.99
C LEU A 44 -3.37 -6.08 -4.92
N VAL A 45 -2.82 -6.52 -3.79
CA VAL A 45 -1.39 -6.84 -3.65
C VAL A 45 -0.98 -7.87 -4.71
N ASN A 46 -1.74 -8.95 -4.84
CA ASN A 46 -1.45 -10.05 -5.76
C ASN A 46 -1.58 -9.65 -7.23
N VAL A 47 -2.63 -8.90 -7.59
CA VAL A 47 -2.92 -8.48 -8.96
C VAL A 47 -1.99 -7.34 -9.39
N CYS A 48 -1.53 -6.48 -8.49
CA CYS A 48 -0.59 -5.40 -8.81
C CYS A 48 0.89 -5.82 -8.66
N ASP A 49 1.16 -7.06 -8.28
CA ASP A 49 2.53 -7.57 -8.16
C ASP A 49 3.17 -7.87 -9.54
N GLY A 50 4.45 -7.53 -9.66
CA GLY A 50 5.26 -7.63 -10.87
C GLY A 50 5.83 -6.29 -11.34
N ASP A 51 7.06 -6.33 -11.85
CA ASP A 51 7.82 -5.17 -12.36
C ASP A 51 8.02 -5.19 -13.88
N ASP A 52 7.34 -6.10 -14.59
CA ASP A 52 7.27 -6.12 -16.04
C ASP A 52 6.30 -5.05 -16.57
N ASP A 53 6.37 -4.72 -17.87
CA ASP A 53 5.46 -3.73 -18.51
C ASP A 53 3.99 -4.04 -18.26
N ALA A 54 3.68 -5.33 -18.21
CA ALA A 54 2.33 -5.81 -17.97
C ALA A 54 1.94 -5.69 -16.48
N GLY A 55 2.88 -5.79 -15.53
CA GLY A 55 2.68 -5.42 -14.13
C GLY A 55 2.49 -3.92 -13.94
N LEU A 56 3.24 -3.12 -14.69
CA LEU A 56 3.09 -1.67 -14.72
C LEU A 56 1.70 -1.25 -15.21
N ALA A 57 1.19 -1.87 -16.28
CA ALA A 57 -0.15 -1.63 -16.79
C ALA A 57 -1.24 -1.97 -15.76
N ARG A 58 -1.08 -3.06 -14.99
CA ARG A 58 -1.99 -3.43 -13.89
C ARG A 58 -1.99 -2.40 -12.77
N LYS A 59 -0.81 -1.98 -12.30
CA LYS A 59 -0.65 -0.92 -11.29
C LYS A 59 -1.31 0.39 -11.76
N GLN A 60 -1.13 0.77 -13.03
CA GLN A 60 -1.75 1.96 -13.61
C GLN A 60 -3.28 1.86 -13.69
N ARG A 61 -3.83 0.68 -14.03
CA ARG A 61 -5.27 0.45 -14.05
C ARG A 61 -5.86 0.53 -12.64
N ALA A 62 -5.23 -0.08 -11.65
CA ALA A 62 -5.65 0.01 -10.25
C ALA A 62 -5.64 1.45 -9.74
N ALA A 63 -4.59 2.21 -10.03
CA ALA A 63 -4.55 3.64 -9.72
C ALA A 63 -5.64 4.43 -10.45
N GLY A 64 -5.91 4.13 -11.72
CA GLY A 64 -6.99 4.75 -12.50
C GLY A 64 -8.39 4.44 -11.97
N ALA A 65 -8.57 3.30 -11.31
CA ALA A 65 -9.83 2.87 -10.71
C ALA A 65 -10.05 3.39 -9.28
N GLY A 66 -9.11 4.18 -8.72
CA GLY A 66 -9.23 4.71 -7.36
C GLY A 66 -8.93 3.70 -6.26
N ALA A 67 -8.15 2.64 -6.56
CA ALA A 67 -7.84 1.60 -5.58
C ALA A 67 -7.06 2.14 -4.37
N MET A 68 -6.25 3.20 -4.56
CA MET A 68 -5.47 3.79 -3.47
C MET A 68 -6.37 4.45 -2.42
N GLU A 69 -7.34 5.23 -2.87
CA GLU A 69 -8.31 5.92 -2.01
C GLU A 69 -9.13 4.91 -1.20
N LEU A 70 -9.49 3.77 -1.81
CA LEU A 70 -10.21 2.70 -1.13
C LEU A 70 -9.35 1.97 -0.10
N VAL A 71 -8.08 1.68 -0.42
CA VAL A 71 -7.15 1.07 0.54
C VAL A 71 -6.95 1.99 1.75
N VAL A 72 -6.80 3.29 1.53
CA VAL A 72 -6.70 4.28 2.61
C VAL A 72 -7.98 4.31 3.45
N ALA A 73 -9.16 4.34 2.81
CA ALA A 73 -10.44 4.32 3.52
C ALA A 73 -10.64 3.02 4.32
N ALA A 74 -10.23 1.88 3.77
CA ALA A 74 -10.29 0.58 4.44
C ALA A 74 -9.45 0.58 5.73
N MET A 75 -8.21 1.06 5.64
CA MET A 75 -7.32 1.15 6.79
C MET A 75 -7.83 2.16 7.84
N GLN A 76 -8.50 3.24 7.43
CA GLN A 76 -9.12 4.19 8.35
C GLN A 76 -10.38 3.62 9.03
N ALA A 77 -11.19 2.85 8.31
CA ALA A 77 -12.40 2.22 8.85
C ALA A 77 -12.07 1.07 9.80
N HIS A 78 -10.96 0.37 9.57
CA HIS A 78 -10.58 -0.83 10.33
C HIS A 78 -9.19 -0.70 10.99
N PRO A 79 -8.97 0.29 11.88
CA PRO A 79 -7.67 0.55 12.48
C PRO A 79 -7.15 -0.61 13.35
N GLN A 80 -8.06 -1.44 13.88
CA GLN A 80 -7.72 -2.58 14.74
C GLN A 80 -7.59 -3.91 13.98
N ALA A 81 -7.99 -3.97 12.70
CA ALA A 81 -7.89 -5.19 11.90
C ALA A 81 -6.48 -5.30 11.32
N VAL A 82 -5.64 -6.11 11.97
CA VAL A 82 -4.22 -6.31 11.60
C VAL A 82 -4.06 -6.67 10.12
N GLY A 83 -4.89 -7.58 9.61
CA GLY A 83 -4.86 -7.99 8.20
C GLY A 83 -5.13 -6.84 7.24
N VAL A 84 -6.16 -6.02 7.50
CA VAL A 84 -6.45 -4.81 6.70
C VAL A 84 -5.28 -3.83 6.73
N GLN A 85 -4.67 -3.60 7.90
CA GLN A 85 -3.52 -2.69 8.02
C GLN A 85 -2.29 -3.22 7.27
N GLN A 86 -1.99 -4.50 7.41
CA GLN A 86 -0.86 -5.15 6.76
C GLN A 86 -1.03 -5.16 5.24
N TYR A 87 -2.13 -5.73 4.73
CA TYR A 87 -2.36 -5.82 3.29
C TYR A 87 -2.63 -4.45 2.67
N GLY A 88 -3.22 -3.51 3.40
CA GLY A 88 -3.35 -2.13 2.97
C GLY A 88 -1.98 -1.47 2.76
N CYS A 89 -1.05 -1.63 3.71
CA CYS A 89 0.33 -1.15 3.54
C CYS A 89 1.04 -1.81 2.35
N TRP A 90 0.87 -3.12 2.16
CA TRP A 90 1.42 -3.82 1.00
C TRP A 90 0.81 -3.36 -0.33
N ALA A 91 -0.50 -3.10 -0.36
CA ALA A 91 -1.19 -2.62 -1.55
C ALA A 91 -0.67 -1.22 -1.92
N MET A 92 -0.50 -0.34 -0.92
CA MET A 92 0.15 0.95 -1.11
C MET A 92 1.57 0.79 -1.66
N VAL A 93 2.36 -0.14 -1.14
CA VAL A 93 3.71 -0.44 -1.65
C VAL A 93 3.67 -0.86 -3.12
N ASN A 94 2.84 -1.83 -3.48
CA ASN A 94 2.82 -2.41 -4.82
C ASN A 94 2.28 -1.45 -5.87
N VAL A 95 1.22 -0.69 -5.53
CA VAL A 95 0.66 0.32 -6.44
C VAL A 95 1.61 1.51 -6.60
N CYS A 96 2.36 1.88 -5.55
CA CYS A 96 3.35 2.96 -5.61
C CYS A 96 4.73 2.53 -6.15
N HIS A 97 5.03 1.23 -6.27
CA HIS A 97 6.36 0.77 -6.67
C HIS A 97 6.61 0.94 -8.17
N ARG A 98 7.57 1.82 -8.48
CA ARG A 98 8.25 1.99 -9.77
C ARG A 98 7.27 2.22 -10.94
N THR A 99 6.71 3.42 -11.00
CA THR A 99 6.22 4.02 -12.27
C THR A 99 7.19 5.11 -12.73
N PRO A 100 8.08 4.87 -13.71
CA PRO A 100 8.71 5.94 -14.46
C PRO A 100 7.64 6.70 -15.26
N GLY A 101 7.72 8.03 -15.32
CA GLY A 101 6.86 8.85 -16.18
C GLY A 101 5.40 9.00 -15.70
N ALA A 102 4.43 8.93 -16.61
CA ALA A 102 3.03 9.35 -16.43
C ALA A 102 2.28 8.73 -15.21
N GLY A 103 2.74 7.58 -14.71
CA GLY A 103 2.25 7.00 -13.45
C GLY A 103 2.64 7.82 -12.22
N LEU A 104 3.84 8.40 -12.21
CA LEU A 104 4.27 9.37 -11.19
C LEU A 104 3.38 10.61 -11.21
N ALA A 105 2.95 11.10 -12.39
CA ALA A 105 2.03 12.24 -12.51
C ALA A 105 0.58 11.93 -12.10
N ARG A 106 0.15 10.65 -12.14
CA ARG A 106 -1.16 10.21 -11.62
C ARG A 106 -1.11 9.91 -10.13
N ILE A 107 -0.03 9.32 -9.64
CA ILE A 107 0.29 9.25 -8.19
C ILE A 107 0.46 10.66 -7.64
N GLN A 108 1.04 11.59 -8.40
CA GLN A 108 1.15 13.01 -8.06
C GLN A 108 -0.24 13.65 -8.04
N ARG A 109 -1.12 13.37 -9.00
CA ARG A 109 -2.53 13.83 -8.95
C ARG A 109 -3.32 13.22 -7.80
N ALA A 110 -3.15 11.93 -7.47
CA ALA A 110 -3.71 11.33 -6.26
C ALA A 110 -3.05 11.93 -4.99
N ALA A 111 -1.78 12.34 -5.06
CA ALA A 111 -1.07 13.04 -3.99
C ALA A 111 -1.51 14.50 -3.81
N ASP A 112 -1.88 15.18 -4.89
CA ASP A 112 -2.41 16.54 -4.91
C ASP A 112 -3.91 16.55 -4.58
N ALA A 113 -4.61 15.42 -4.82
CA ALA A 113 -6.00 15.18 -4.45
C ALA A 113 -6.19 14.60 -3.03
N GLY A 114 -5.12 14.49 -2.22
CA GLY A 114 -5.20 14.14 -0.79
C GLY A 114 -4.93 12.67 -0.42
N GLY A 115 -4.79 11.77 -1.40
CA GLY A 115 -4.59 10.33 -1.17
C GLY A 115 -3.21 9.94 -0.63
N ALA A 116 -2.13 10.63 -1.04
CA ALA A 116 -0.79 10.33 -0.53
C ALA A 116 -0.48 11.00 0.83
N SER A 117 -1.10 12.15 1.13
CA SER A 117 -1.08 12.73 2.48
C SER A 117 -1.82 11.81 3.45
N ALA A 118 -3.01 11.35 3.06
CA ALA A 118 -3.75 10.36 3.84
C ALA A 118 -3.00 9.04 3.93
N GLY A 119 -2.34 8.57 2.86
CA GLY A 119 -1.54 7.34 2.88
C GLY A 119 -0.33 7.39 3.84
N ILE A 120 0.35 8.54 3.95
CA ILE A 120 1.45 8.73 4.93
C ILE A 120 0.88 8.71 6.36
N GLU A 121 -0.17 9.48 6.61
CA GLU A 121 -0.81 9.55 7.94
C GLU A 121 -1.37 8.19 8.37
N VAL A 122 -2.01 7.48 7.45
CA VAL A 122 -2.56 6.14 7.69
C VAL A 122 -1.46 5.10 7.89
N ALA A 123 -0.37 5.15 7.12
CA ALA A 123 0.78 4.27 7.37
C ALA A 123 1.40 4.54 8.75
N VAL A 124 1.52 5.80 9.17
CA VAL A 124 2.02 6.14 10.51
C VAL A 124 1.04 5.71 11.60
N ALA A 125 -0.26 5.94 11.42
CA ALA A 125 -1.29 5.48 12.35
C ALA A 125 -1.30 3.95 12.50
N ALA A 126 -1.14 3.21 11.39
CA ALA A 126 -1.00 1.77 11.41
C ALA A 126 0.23 1.32 12.22
N LEU A 127 1.38 1.97 12.01
CA LEU A 127 2.61 1.71 12.76
C LEU A 127 2.47 2.03 14.25
N GLN A 128 1.70 3.07 14.60
CA GLN A 128 1.44 3.46 15.98
C GLN A 128 0.47 2.50 16.67
N ALA A 129 -0.60 2.10 15.99
CA ALA A 129 -1.64 1.20 16.51
C ALA A 129 -1.10 -0.24 16.69
N HIS A 130 -0.26 -0.69 15.75
CA HIS A 130 0.27 -2.05 15.71
C HIS A 130 1.79 -2.06 15.91
N SER A 131 2.26 -1.41 16.97
CA SER A 131 3.70 -1.27 17.23
C SER A 131 4.40 -2.61 17.51
N GLN A 132 3.67 -3.64 17.92
CA GLN A 132 4.19 -4.97 18.25
C GLN A 132 4.00 -5.99 17.11
N ASP A 133 3.25 -5.64 16.06
CA ASP A 133 3.02 -6.54 14.94
C ASP A 133 4.14 -6.39 13.90
N ALA A 134 4.98 -7.43 13.78
CA ALA A 134 6.12 -7.41 12.87
C ALA A 134 5.71 -7.26 11.39
N GLY A 135 4.54 -7.79 11.00
CA GLY A 135 4.00 -7.68 9.66
C GLY A 135 3.63 -6.25 9.32
N VAL A 136 2.83 -5.59 10.17
CA VAL A 136 2.44 -4.19 10.01
C VAL A 136 3.66 -3.25 10.10
N GLN A 137 4.59 -3.50 11.02
CA GLN A 137 5.83 -2.71 11.13
C GLN A 137 6.68 -2.77 9.86
N GLN A 138 6.94 -3.97 9.35
CA GLN A 138 7.74 -4.14 8.13
C GLN A 138 7.07 -3.49 6.92
N SER A 139 5.76 -3.69 6.78
CA SER A 139 4.97 -3.24 5.65
C SER A 139 4.78 -1.72 5.65
N GLY A 140 4.45 -1.15 6.82
CA GLY A 140 4.29 0.29 7.00
C GLY A 140 5.61 1.04 6.80
N CYS A 141 6.74 0.52 7.31
CA CYS A 141 8.06 1.10 7.04
C CYS A 141 8.41 1.07 5.55
N ARG A 142 8.10 -0.04 4.85
CA ARG A 142 8.32 -0.14 3.41
C ARG A 142 7.43 0.82 2.62
N ALA A 143 6.18 1.00 3.03
CA ALA A 143 5.26 1.96 2.45
C ALA A 143 5.79 3.39 2.60
N LEU A 144 6.19 3.79 3.81
CA LEU A 144 6.78 5.10 4.07
C LEU A 144 8.05 5.34 3.26
N PHE A 145 8.94 4.35 3.17
CA PHE A 145 10.15 4.43 2.35
C PHE A 145 9.80 4.70 0.88
N ASN A 146 8.87 3.93 0.31
CA ASN A 146 8.49 4.07 -1.10
C ASN A 146 7.80 5.40 -1.39
N VAL A 147 6.88 5.84 -0.52
CA VAL A 147 6.16 7.10 -0.69
C VAL A 147 7.09 8.31 -0.52
N CYS A 148 8.09 8.21 0.35
CA CYS A 148 9.08 9.26 0.57
C CYS A 148 10.27 9.23 -0.40
N ASN A 149 10.37 8.20 -1.25
CA ASN A 149 11.49 8.05 -2.18
C ASN A 149 11.39 9.04 -3.36
N GLY A 150 12.53 9.63 -3.74
CA GLY A 150 12.61 10.64 -4.80
C GLY A 150 13.46 11.85 -4.41
N SER A 151 13.94 12.58 -5.42
CA SER A 151 14.77 13.78 -5.27
C SER A 151 14.03 15.09 -5.61
N ASP A 152 12.77 15.00 -6.02
CA ASP A 152 11.94 16.15 -6.39
C ASP A 152 11.36 16.89 -5.16
N ALA A 153 10.77 18.07 -5.41
CA ALA A 153 10.15 18.89 -4.37
C ALA A 153 8.97 18.17 -3.69
N ALA A 154 8.26 17.31 -4.43
CA ALA A 154 7.18 16.50 -3.89
C ALA A 154 7.68 15.47 -2.87
N ALA A 155 8.80 14.79 -3.15
CA ALA A 155 9.44 13.86 -2.22
C ALA A 155 9.95 14.57 -0.96
N ARG A 156 10.47 15.80 -1.07
CA ARG A 156 10.80 16.63 0.10
C ARG A 156 9.57 16.96 0.93
N ALA A 157 8.46 17.37 0.30
CA ALA A 157 7.21 17.65 1.00
C ALA A 157 6.61 16.40 1.69
N ARG A 158 6.69 15.22 1.03
CA ARG A 158 6.27 13.93 1.61
C ARG A 158 7.11 13.55 2.83
N ARG A 159 8.43 13.72 2.78
CA ARG A 159 9.31 13.48 3.95
C ARG A 159 8.99 14.42 5.10
N GLN A 160 8.80 15.71 4.83
CA GLN A 160 8.42 16.65 5.88
C GLN A 160 7.10 16.27 6.54
N ARG A 161 6.13 15.79 5.76
CA ARG A 161 4.85 15.30 6.29
C ARG A 161 4.96 14.01 7.09
N ALA A 162 5.78 13.06 6.65
CA ALA A 162 6.04 11.85 7.43
C ALA A 162 6.65 12.17 8.80
N VAL A 163 7.54 13.17 8.85
CA VAL A 163 8.09 13.68 10.12
C VAL A 163 6.99 14.32 10.97
N THR A 164 6.15 15.20 10.42
CA THR A 164 5.08 15.83 11.20
C THR A 164 4.00 14.86 11.67
N ALA A 165 3.76 13.77 10.93
CA ALA A 165 2.80 12.73 11.31
C ALA A 165 3.33 11.82 12.44
N GLY A 166 4.62 11.91 12.80
CA GLY A 166 5.22 11.11 13.85
C GLY A 166 5.76 9.75 13.40
N ALA A 167 6.18 9.64 12.12
CA ALA A 167 6.82 8.43 11.59
C ALA A 167 8.08 8.02 12.38
N PRO A 168 9.01 8.93 12.77
CA PRO A 168 10.19 8.56 13.53
C PRO A 168 9.84 7.89 14.87
N GLU A 169 8.86 8.42 15.59
CA GLU A 169 8.41 7.93 16.89
C GLU A 169 7.72 6.57 16.76
N ALA A 170 6.91 6.39 15.70
CA ALA A 170 6.24 5.13 15.41
C ALA A 170 7.25 4.00 15.13
N VAL A 171 8.29 4.29 14.32
CA VAL A 171 9.34 3.33 13.97
C VAL A 171 10.19 2.99 15.20
N VAL A 172 10.62 3.99 15.99
CA VAL A 172 11.42 3.77 17.21
C VAL A 172 10.65 2.92 18.23
N ARG A 173 9.34 3.17 18.40
CA ARG A 173 8.48 2.37 19.29
C ARG A 173 8.36 0.92 18.81
N GLY A 174 8.27 0.69 17.50
CA GLY A 174 8.30 -0.65 16.91
C GLY A 174 9.60 -1.40 17.19
N TYR A 175 10.75 -0.73 17.10
CA TYR A 175 12.05 -1.32 17.43
C TYR A 175 12.23 -1.59 18.93
N ALA A 176 11.70 -0.73 19.81
CA ALA A 176 11.78 -0.91 21.26
C ALA A 176 10.83 -1.98 21.80
N GLY A 177 9.77 -2.31 21.06
CA GLY A 177 8.78 -3.33 21.41
C GLY A 177 9.19 -4.77 21.12
N ALA A 178 10.11 -5.00 20.16
CA ALA A 178 10.54 -6.34 19.77
C ALA A 178 11.28 -7.05 20.93
N PRO A 179 10.70 -8.08 21.58
CA PRO A 179 11.43 -8.84 22.58
C PRO A 179 12.43 -9.74 21.85
N GLY A 180 13.72 -9.47 22.01
CA GLY A 180 14.78 -10.46 21.84
C GLY A 180 15.17 -10.80 20.40
N ARG A 181 16.02 -9.97 19.79
CA ARG A 181 17.22 -10.49 19.12
C ARG A 181 18.42 -10.23 20.02
N ARG A 182 18.52 -10.99 21.12
CA ARG A 182 19.82 -11.23 21.75
C ARG A 182 20.49 -12.32 20.93
N SER A 183 21.53 -11.89 20.23
CA SER A 183 22.56 -12.72 19.63
C SER A 183 23.08 -13.76 20.63
N CYS A 184 22.99 -15.03 20.25
CA CYS A 184 24.04 -16.01 20.49
C CYS A 184 24.55 -16.44 19.11
#